data_AF-A0A2J0MQQ9-F1
#
_entry.id   AF-A0A2J0MQQ9-F1
#
_cell.length_a   1.000
_cell.length_b   1.000
_cell.length_c   1.000
_cell.angle_alpha   90.00
_cell.angle_beta   90.00
_cell.angle_gamma   90.00
#
_symmetry.space_group_name_H-M   'P 1'
#
loop_
_entity.id
_entity.type
_entity.pdbx_description
1 polymer ?
#
loop_
_entity_poly.entity_id
_entity_poly.type
_entity_poly.pdbx_seq_one_letter_code
_entity_poly.pdbx_strand_id
1 'polypeptide(L)'
;MGGDYPELLKFVKLNNLEKFIDLAIPEIVIDELEMQSKKSYFNDLEALENMKTRLAPIMGIFTKGRMAFDPDNHIRKNIEKYLADKGNVKILKMKKVDDILDHLKKKAFLVKKPFKNNGNGGFKDAILWENILHSDIFSKYETIYFFTENANDFEGCGTEFFKKHGKDFKIVVNYPQLETLLEEKYIDLIENISIFKFIKDDYFKDYVEKSTKDQRLNEINSGNFEDYKITDVEIKDICHDFEKIDKLREEEMDLYKIISLVKITLDNGQKKEILATTTIDEDRQFIDFEIEQ
;
A
#
# COMPACT_ATOMS: atom_id res chain seq x y z
N MET A 1 -13.26 -1.17 -11.19
CA MET A 1 -12.77 -1.50 -9.83
C MET A 1 -13.99 -1.84 -9.00
N GLY A 2 -13.98 -2.98 -8.30
CA GLY A 2 -15.11 -3.39 -7.45
C GLY A 2 -15.41 -2.36 -6.36
N GLY A 3 -16.63 -2.38 -5.83
CA GLY A 3 -17.08 -1.46 -4.76
C GLY A 3 -16.20 -1.48 -3.50
N ASP A 4 -15.48 -2.58 -3.30
CA ASP A 4 -14.68 -2.86 -2.11
C ASP A 4 -13.29 -2.20 -2.11
N TYR A 5 -12.80 -1.78 -3.28
CA TYR A 5 -11.48 -1.17 -3.39
C TYR A 5 -11.37 0.19 -2.64
N PRO A 6 -12.34 1.12 -2.77
CA PRO A 6 -12.41 2.32 -1.93
C PRO A 6 -12.46 2.02 -0.42
N GLU A 7 -13.10 0.93 0.00
CA GLU A 7 -13.22 0.55 1.41
C GLU A 7 -11.87 0.12 1.97
N LEU A 8 -11.15 -0.73 1.24
CA LEU A 8 -9.78 -1.12 1.59
C LEU A 8 -8.83 0.07 1.66
N LEU A 9 -8.91 0.99 0.69
CA LEU A 9 -8.09 2.21 0.72
C LEU A 9 -8.42 3.07 1.95
N LYS A 10 -9.70 3.16 2.31
CA LYS A 10 -10.15 3.90 3.50
C LYS A 10 -9.63 3.24 4.78
N PHE A 11 -9.70 1.92 4.89
CA PHE A 11 -9.17 1.16 6.02
C PHE A 11 -7.67 1.41 6.21
N VAL A 12 -6.87 1.23 5.16
CA VAL A 12 -5.41 1.43 5.21
C VAL A 12 -5.06 2.86 5.65
N LYS A 13 -5.80 3.87 5.16
CA LYS A 13 -5.57 5.27 5.52
C LYS A 13 -6.00 5.60 6.95
N LEU A 14 -7.19 5.17 7.36
CA LEU A 14 -7.70 5.42 8.71
C LEU A 14 -6.81 4.80 9.77
N ASN A 15 -6.26 3.62 9.47
CA ASN A 15 -5.38 2.87 10.35
C ASN A 15 -3.87 3.23 10.21
N ASN A 16 -3.53 4.22 9.38
CA ASN A 16 -2.14 4.66 9.16
C ASN A 16 -1.19 3.54 8.67
N LEU A 17 -1.74 2.55 7.95
CA LEU A 17 -1.03 1.35 7.51
C LEU A 17 -0.32 1.53 6.16
N GLU A 18 -0.28 2.75 5.61
CA GLU A 18 0.26 3.03 4.27
C GLU A 18 1.76 2.70 4.13
N LYS A 19 2.51 2.67 5.23
CA LYS A 19 3.92 2.24 5.24
C LYS A 19 4.09 0.71 5.21
N PHE A 20 3.06 -0.03 5.63
CA PHE A 20 3.11 -1.48 5.82
C PHE A 20 2.35 -2.24 4.74
N ILE A 21 1.37 -1.60 4.11
CA ILE A 21 0.50 -2.19 3.10
C ILE A 21 0.58 -1.37 1.82
N ASP A 22 0.98 -2.04 0.74
CA ASP A 22 0.89 -1.52 -0.61
C ASP A 22 -0.30 -2.15 -1.35
N LEU A 23 -1.14 -1.31 -1.95
CA LEU A 23 -2.20 -1.77 -2.84
C LEU A 23 -1.67 -1.83 -4.26
N ALA A 24 -1.92 -2.92 -4.96
CA ALA A 24 -1.42 -3.10 -6.31
C ALA A 24 -2.51 -3.58 -7.28
N ILE A 25 -2.46 -3.07 -8.52
CA ILE A 25 -3.42 -3.41 -9.58
C ILE A 25 -2.63 -3.89 -10.82
N PRO A 26 -2.90 -5.11 -11.31
CA PRO A 26 -2.39 -5.62 -12.59
C PRO A 26 -2.63 -4.64 -13.74
N GLU A 27 -1.61 -4.38 -14.56
CA GLU A 27 -1.74 -3.47 -15.71
C GLU A 27 -2.84 -3.92 -16.68
N ILE A 28 -3.01 -5.23 -16.84
CA ILE A 28 -4.04 -5.79 -17.71
C ILE A 28 -5.47 -5.48 -17.25
N VAL A 29 -5.68 -5.26 -15.94
CA VAL A 29 -6.98 -4.82 -15.42
C VAL A 29 -7.25 -3.37 -15.83
N ILE A 30 -6.20 -2.53 -15.89
CA ILE A 30 -6.31 -1.16 -16.37
C ILE A 30 -6.65 -1.16 -17.86
N ASP A 31 -5.96 -1.98 -18.67
CA ASP A 31 -6.23 -2.12 -20.09
C ASP A 31 -7.66 -2.63 -20.35
N GLU A 32 -8.13 -3.58 -19.54
CA GLU A 32 -9.51 -4.07 -19.62
C GLU A 32 -10.52 -2.96 -19.30
N LEU A 33 -10.30 -2.17 -18.25
CA LEU A 33 -11.16 -1.05 -17.90
C LEU A 33 -11.20 0.00 -19.02
N GLU A 34 -10.05 0.33 -19.61
CA GLU A 34 -9.95 1.25 -20.75
C GLU A 34 -10.80 0.75 -21.93
N MET A 35 -10.63 -0.53 -22.29
CA MET A 35 -11.37 -1.16 -23.38
C MET A 35 -12.87 -1.21 -23.11
N GLN A 36 -13.29 -1.54 -21.87
CA GLN A 36 -14.69 -1.58 -21.48
C GLN A 36 -15.33 -0.18 -21.53
N SER A 37 -14.67 0.84 -20.98
CA SER A 37 -15.15 2.23 -21.04
C SER A 37 -15.27 2.74 -22.47
N LYS A 38 -14.29 2.44 -23.32
CA LYS A 38 -14.33 2.78 -24.76
C LYS A 38 -15.51 2.12 -25.46
N LYS A 39 -15.71 0.82 -25.22
CA LYS A 39 -16.83 0.08 -25.79
C LYS A 39 -18.18 0.66 -25.35
N SER A 40 -18.32 1.00 -24.07
CA SER A 40 -19.54 1.65 -23.56
C SER A 40 -19.81 2.97 -24.27
N TYR A 41 -18.79 3.82 -24.40
CA TYR A 41 -18.91 5.11 -25.08
C TYR A 41 -19.41 4.97 -26.52
N PHE A 42 -18.83 4.04 -27.30
CA PHE A 42 -19.27 3.83 -28.68
C PHE A 42 -20.67 3.23 -28.77
N ASN A 43 -21.04 2.33 -27.86
CA ASN A 43 -22.41 1.82 -27.78
C ASN A 43 -23.41 2.95 -27.49
N ASP A 44 -23.07 3.87 -26.58
CA ASP A 44 -23.91 5.02 -26.25
C ASP A 44 -24.04 5.97 -27.43
N LEU A 45 -22.95 6.21 -28.17
CA LEU A 45 -22.98 6.99 -29.41
C LEU A 45 -23.89 6.34 -30.46
N GLU A 46 -23.80 5.03 -30.66
CA GLU A 46 -24.64 4.30 -31.59
C GLU A 46 -26.12 4.37 -31.17
N ALA A 47 -26.40 4.19 -29.87
CA ALA A 47 -27.74 4.34 -29.31
C ALA A 47 -28.31 5.76 -29.56
N LEU A 48 -27.50 6.80 -29.37
CA LEU A 48 -27.87 8.19 -29.65
C LEU A 48 -28.16 8.44 -31.14
N GLU A 49 -27.33 7.93 -32.04
CA GLU A 49 -27.57 8.07 -33.49
C GLU A 49 -28.83 7.30 -33.92
N ASN A 50 -29.11 6.14 -33.31
CA ASN A 50 -30.35 5.39 -33.52
C ASN A 50 -31.57 6.17 -33.02
N MET A 51 -31.51 6.78 -31.83
CA MET A 51 -32.58 7.66 -31.32
C MET A 51 -32.80 8.88 -32.22
N LYS A 52 -31.71 9.50 -32.67
CA LYS A 52 -31.75 10.63 -33.61
C LYS A 52 -32.48 10.27 -34.90
N THR A 53 -32.15 9.10 -35.47
CA THR A 53 -32.79 8.59 -36.69
C THR A 53 -34.29 8.35 -36.49
N ARG A 54 -34.68 7.80 -35.33
CA ARG A 54 -36.09 7.59 -34.97
C ARG A 54 -36.88 8.90 -34.79
N LEU A 55 -36.23 9.96 -34.30
CA LEU A 55 -36.86 11.26 -34.05
C LEU A 55 -36.83 12.21 -35.26
N ALA A 56 -35.99 11.93 -36.26
CA ALA A 56 -35.86 12.75 -37.47
C ALA A 56 -37.17 13.00 -38.22
N PRO A 57 -38.13 12.05 -38.33
CA PRO A 57 -39.41 12.29 -39.01
C PRO A 57 -40.31 13.30 -38.29
N ILE A 58 -40.09 13.55 -37.00
CA ILE A 58 -40.97 14.37 -36.15
C ILE A 58 -40.39 15.78 -35.95
N MET A 59 -39.07 15.91 -35.83
CA MET A 59 -38.45 17.13 -35.27
C MET A 59 -37.75 18.05 -36.27
N GLY A 60 -37.70 17.71 -37.56
CA GLY A 60 -36.87 18.47 -38.50
C GLY A 60 -35.37 18.34 -38.19
N ILE A 61 -34.53 18.82 -39.11
CA ILE A 61 -33.10 18.46 -39.20
C ILE A 61 -32.34 18.81 -37.91
N PHE A 62 -31.82 17.78 -37.23
CA PHE A 62 -30.80 17.93 -36.20
C PHE A 62 -29.42 18.19 -36.85
N THR A 63 -29.00 19.45 -36.90
CA THR A 63 -27.60 19.80 -37.23
C THR A 63 -26.67 19.39 -36.09
N LYS A 64 -25.57 18.72 -36.46
CA LYS A 64 -24.52 18.22 -35.56
C LYS A 64 -23.56 19.36 -35.22
N GLY A 65 -23.29 19.56 -33.93
CA GLY A 65 -21.96 19.95 -33.48
C GLY A 65 -21.24 18.69 -33.01
N ARG A 66 -20.53 17.99 -33.89
CA ARG A 66 -19.56 16.98 -33.43
C ARG A 66 -18.33 17.76 -32.96
N MET A 67 -18.18 17.95 -31.65
CA MET A 67 -16.87 18.24 -31.11
C MET A 67 -15.98 17.01 -31.36
N ALA A 68 -14.75 17.24 -31.84
CA ALA A 68 -13.74 16.21 -31.92
C ALA A 68 -13.38 15.80 -30.47
N PHE A 69 -14.09 14.80 -29.95
CA PHE A 69 -13.78 14.20 -28.66
C PHE A 69 -12.91 12.98 -28.92
N ASP A 70 -11.76 12.94 -28.25
CA ASP A 70 -10.84 11.81 -28.27
C ASP A 70 -11.06 10.97 -27.00
N PRO A 71 -11.88 9.90 -27.09
CA PRO A 71 -12.17 9.05 -25.93
C PRO A 71 -10.92 8.34 -25.41
N ASP A 72 -9.95 8.01 -26.28
CA ASP A 72 -8.76 7.25 -25.89
C ASP A 72 -7.88 8.08 -24.95
N ASN A 73 -7.58 9.32 -25.35
CA ASN A 73 -6.82 10.24 -24.50
C ASN A 73 -7.60 10.67 -23.26
N HIS A 74 -8.93 10.80 -23.33
CA HIS A 74 -9.72 11.22 -22.18
C HIS A 74 -9.80 10.15 -21.10
N ILE A 75 -10.07 8.90 -21.49
CA ILE A 75 -10.19 7.77 -20.56
C ILE A 75 -8.85 7.51 -19.87
N ARG A 76 -7.75 7.41 -20.66
CA ARG A 76 -6.42 7.14 -20.10
C ARG A 76 -5.99 8.20 -19.08
N LYS A 77 -6.12 9.48 -19.43
CA LYS A 77 -5.77 10.59 -18.51
C LYS A 77 -6.57 10.56 -17.22
N ASN A 78 -7.85 10.21 -17.27
CA ASN A 78 -8.69 10.13 -16.07
C ASN A 78 -8.31 8.94 -15.18
N ILE A 79 -7.96 7.79 -15.75
CA ILE A 79 -7.45 6.64 -15.00
C ILE A 79 -6.13 6.99 -14.33
N GLU A 80 -5.18 7.56 -15.08
CA GLU A 80 -3.88 7.98 -14.55
C GLU A 80 -4.04 9.00 -13.42
N LYS A 81 -4.89 10.01 -13.62
CA LYS A 81 -5.21 11.00 -12.59
C LYS A 81 -5.84 10.35 -11.36
N TYR A 82 -6.79 9.44 -11.53
CA TYR A 82 -7.41 8.73 -10.41
C TYR A 82 -6.39 7.94 -9.60
N LEU A 83 -5.49 7.19 -10.27
CA LEU A 83 -4.44 6.44 -9.60
C LEU A 83 -3.44 7.35 -8.88
N ALA A 84 -3.07 8.48 -9.51
CA ALA A 84 -2.18 9.48 -8.90
C ALA A 84 -2.81 10.14 -7.66
N ASP A 85 -4.08 10.55 -7.74
CA ASP A 85 -4.82 11.20 -6.65
C ASP A 85 -4.98 10.27 -5.43
N LYS A 86 -4.97 8.94 -5.63
CA LYS A 86 -5.07 7.97 -4.53
C LYS A 86 -3.74 7.68 -3.82
N GLY A 87 -2.61 8.02 -4.44
CA GLY A 87 -1.26 8.06 -3.84
C GLY A 87 -0.62 6.72 -3.48
N ASN A 88 -1.41 5.73 -3.04
CA ASN A 88 -0.90 4.47 -2.49
C ASN A 88 -1.24 3.24 -3.35
N VAL A 89 -1.24 3.41 -4.68
CA VAL A 89 -1.63 2.36 -5.64
C VAL A 89 -0.51 2.09 -6.63
N LYS A 90 0.05 0.88 -6.58
CA LYS A 90 1.11 0.43 -7.49
C LYS A 90 0.50 -0.28 -8.71
N ILE A 91 1.04 0.00 -9.89
CA ILE A 91 0.69 -0.76 -11.08
C ILE A 91 1.63 -1.94 -11.20
N LEU A 92 1.06 -3.15 -11.18
CA LEU A 92 1.75 -4.41 -11.42
C LEU A 92 2.02 -4.54 -12.92
N LYS A 93 3.22 -4.15 -13.33
CA LYS A 93 3.67 -4.32 -14.71
C LYS A 93 4.20 -5.72 -14.92
N MET A 94 3.85 -6.31 -16.06
CA MET A 94 4.41 -7.57 -16.52
C MET A 94 5.80 -7.31 -17.08
N LYS A 95 6.79 -8.09 -16.66
CA LYS A 95 8.08 -8.10 -17.34
C LYS A 95 7.90 -8.71 -18.72
N LYS A 96 8.55 -8.13 -19.75
CA LYS A 96 8.62 -8.77 -21.07
C LYS A 96 9.28 -10.14 -20.92
N VAL A 97 8.53 -11.18 -21.22
CA VAL A 97 8.97 -12.57 -21.15
C VAL A 97 8.55 -13.20 -22.48
N ASP A 98 9.54 -13.66 -23.23
CA ASP A 98 9.34 -14.16 -24.60
C ASP A 98 8.46 -15.42 -24.64
N ASP A 99 8.39 -16.16 -23.52
CA ASP A 99 7.70 -17.44 -23.41
C ASP A 99 6.27 -17.38 -22.84
N ILE A 100 5.71 -16.19 -22.56
CA ILE A 100 4.34 -16.07 -21.98
C ILE A 100 3.31 -16.75 -22.89
N LEU A 101 3.42 -16.55 -24.20
CA LEU A 101 2.49 -17.14 -25.15
C LEU A 101 2.55 -18.68 -25.09
N ASP A 102 3.74 -19.24 -24.91
CA ASP A 102 3.93 -20.69 -24.81
C ASP A 102 3.49 -21.23 -23.44
N HIS A 103 3.61 -20.44 -22.37
CA HIS A 103 3.00 -20.75 -21.08
C HIS A 103 1.47 -20.78 -21.16
N LEU A 104 0.87 -19.75 -21.76
CA LEU A 104 -0.58 -19.67 -21.96
C LEU A 104 -1.09 -20.84 -22.81
N LYS A 105 -0.41 -21.16 -23.91
CA LYS A 105 -0.75 -22.33 -24.74
C LYS A 105 -0.67 -23.61 -23.93
N LYS A 106 0.44 -23.87 -23.22
CA LYS A 106 0.59 -25.08 -22.39
C LYS A 106 -0.50 -25.17 -21.32
N LYS A 107 -0.83 -24.07 -20.65
CA LYS A 107 -1.90 -24.02 -19.65
C LYS A 107 -3.27 -24.28 -20.27
N ALA A 108 -3.56 -23.69 -21.44
CA ALA A 108 -4.80 -23.93 -22.17
C ALA A 108 -4.94 -25.39 -22.62
N PHE A 109 -3.89 -25.99 -23.20
CA PHE A 109 -3.88 -27.39 -23.62
C PHE A 109 -4.03 -28.37 -22.45
N LEU A 110 -3.36 -28.10 -21.33
CA LEU A 110 -3.43 -28.93 -20.12
C LEU A 110 -4.65 -28.58 -19.24
N VAL A 111 -5.46 -27.61 -19.64
CA VAL A 111 -6.62 -27.10 -18.90
C VAL A 111 -6.25 -26.76 -17.44
N LYS A 112 -5.05 -26.19 -17.26
CA LYS A 112 -4.57 -25.73 -15.95
C LYS A 112 -5.26 -24.42 -15.61
N LYS A 113 -5.67 -24.28 -14.34
CA LYS A 113 -6.18 -23.03 -13.81
C LYS A 113 -5.22 -21.88 -14.15
N PRO A 114 -5.75 -20.73 -14.59
CA PRO A 114 -7.16 -20.33 -14.52
C PRO A 114 -8.04 -20.73 -15.72
N PHE A 115 -7.58 -21.59 -16.62
CA PHE A 115 -8.46 -22.20 -17.62
C PHE A 115 -9.46 -23.18 -16.98
N LYS A 116 -10.71 -23.18 -17.45
CA LYS A 116 -11.80 -24.07 -16.99
C LYS A 116 -11.82 -25.38 -17.77
N ASN A 117 -12.40 -26.45 -17.20
CA ASN A 117 -12.48 -27.84 -17.74
C ASN A 117 -12.94 -27.96 -19.21
N ASN A 118 -13.51 -26.91 -19.80
CA ASN A 118 -14.00 -26.89 -21.18
C ASN A 118 -13.07 -26.11 -22.14
N GLY A 119 -11.87 -25.69 -21.70
CA GLY A 119 -10.84 -25.00 -22.50
C GLY A 119 -11.18 -23.57 -22.95
N ASN A 120 -12.47 -23.21 -23.04
CA ASN A 120 -12.95 -21.96 -23.64
C ASN A 120 -13.18 -20.80 -22.65
N GLY A 121 -12.94 -21.01 -21.35
CA GLY A 121 -13.10 -19.99 -20.31
C GLY A 121 -11.79 -19.78 -19.54
N GLY A 122 -11.52 -18.53 -19.15
CA GLY A 122 -10.36 -18.19 -18.31
C GLY A 122 -9.15 -17.62 -19.03
N PHE A 123 -9.24 -17.31 -20.33
CA PHE A 123 -8.09 -16.70 -21.05
C PHE A 123 -7.71 -15.32 -20.48
N LYS A 124 -8.71 -14.50 -20.13
CA LYS A 124 -8.48 -13.21 -19.44
C LYS A 124 -7.82 -13.42 -18.08
N ASP A 125 -8.37 -14.35 -17.29
CA ASP A 125 -7.82 -14.72 -15.98
C ASP A 125 -6.40 -15.29 -16.11
N ALA A 126 -6.09 -15.98 -17.21
CA ALA A 126 -4.76 -16.52 -17.49
C ALA A 126 -3.77 -15.40 -17.81
N ILE A 127 -4.16 -14.41 -18.62
CA ILE A 127 -3.32 -13.23 -18.84
C ILE A 127 -3.12 -12.45 -17.54
N LEU A 128 -4.18 -12.28 -16.73
CA LEU A 128 -4.09 -11.69 -15.40
C LEU A 128 -3.08 -12.43 -14.53
N TRP A 129 -3.17 -13.75 -14.51
CA TRP A 129 -2.27 -14.60 -13.75
C TRP A 129 -0.82 -14.50 -14.24
N GLU A 130 -0.57 -14.48 -15.55
CA GLU A 130 0.79 -14.30 -16.08
C GLU A 130 1.35 -12.91 -15.73
N ASN A 131 0.53 -11.85 -15.79
CA ASN A 131 0.95 -10.50 -15.36
C ASN A 131 1.36 -10.49 -13.88
N ILE A 132 0.56 -11.13 -13.01
CA ILE A 132 0.90 -11.30 -11.60
C ILE A 132 2.17 -12.14 -11.47
N LEU A 133 2.22 -13.33 -12.04
CA LEU A 133 3.32 -14.28 -11.86
C LEU A 133 4.66 -13.72 -12.34
N HIS A 134 4.67 -12.85 -13.36
CA HIS A 134 5.87 -12.28 -13.97
C HIS A 134 6.16 -10.83 -13.58
N SER A 135 5.58 -10.33 -12.48
CA SER A 135 6.00 -9.05 -11.89
C SER A 135 7.20 -9.22 -10.94
N ASP A 136 8.11 -8.24 -10.94
CA ASP A 136 9.35 -8.27 -10.14
C ASP A 136 9.14 -7.72 -8.71
N ILE A 137 7.97 -7.16 -8.40
CA ILE A 137 7.77 -6.40 -7.16
C ILE A 137 7.71 -7.29 -5.91
N PHE A 138 7.36 -8.57 -6.05
CA PHE A 138 7.08 -9.46 -4.90
C PHE A 138 8.29 -9.74 -4.02
N SER A 139 9.51 -9.56 -4.56
CA SER A 139 10.76 -9.67 -3.79
C SER A 139 10.79 -8.72 -2.57
N LYS A 140 10.04 -7.62 -2.62
CA LYS A 140 9.97 -6.60 -1.56
C LYS A 140 8.93 -6.90 -0.48
N TYR A 141 8.14 -7.96 -0.64
CA TYR A 141 7.01 -8.26 0.21
C TYR A 141 7.16 -9.61 0.89
N GLU A 142 6.74 -9.68 2.14
CA GLU A 142 6.68 -10.93 2.89
C GLU A 142 5.40 -11.70 2.59
N THR A 143 4.26 -11.00 2.63
CA THR A 143 2.93 -11.60 2.46
C THR A 143 2.23 -11.00 1.26
N ILE A 144 1.62 -11.84 0.43
CA ILE A 144 0.85 -11.43 -0.74
C ILE A 144 -0.59 -11.89 -0.57
N TYR A 145 -1.52 -10.93 -0.57
CA TYR A 145 -2.95 -11.19 -0.63
C TYR A 145 -3.47 -10.87 -2.03
N PHE A 146 -4.15 -11.82 -2.64
CA PHE A 146 -4.85 -11.63 -3.90
C PHE A 146 -6.34 -11.58 -3.65
N PHE A 147 -6.87 -10.37 -3.75
CA PHE A 147 -8.27 -10.08 -3.53
C PHE A 147 -9.05 -10.23 -4.84
N THR A 148 -9.96 -11.22 -4.89
CA THR A 148 -10.78 -11.52 -6.08
C THR A 148 -12.08 -12.22 -5.72
N GLU A 149 -13.19 -11.82 -6.33
CA GLU A 149 -14.48 -12.50 -6.20
C GLU A 149 -14.49 -13.88 -6.90
N ASN A 150 -13.55 -14.11 -7.84
CA ASN A 150 -13.47 -15.34 -8.66
C ASN A 150 -12.43 -16.33 -8.12
N ALA A 151 -12.35 -16.52 -6.80
CA ALA A 151 -11.30 -17.34 -6.18
C ALA A 151 -11.17 -18.77 -6.75
N ASN A 152 -12.30 -19.38 -7.12
CA ASN A 152 -12.35 -20.72 -7.74
C ASN A 152 -11.59 -20.79 -9.09
N ASP A 153 -11.44 -19.66 -9.78
CA ASP A 153 -10.70 -19.60 -11.05
C ASP A 153 -9.19 -19.56 -10.81
N PHE A 154 -8.74 -19.23 -9.61
CA PHE A 154 -7.32 -19.14 -9.23
C PHE A 154 -6.89 -20.23 -8.23
N GLU A 155 -7.74 -21.23 -7.99
CA GLU A 155 -7.38 -22.36 -7.13
C GLU A 155 -6.12 -23.07 -7.65
N GLY A 156 -5.12 -23.27 -6.77
CA GLY A 156 -3.83 -23.87 -7.12
C GLY A 156 -2.78 -22.90 -7.70
N CYS A 157 -3.16 -21.67 -8.07
CA CYS A 157 -2.21 -20.63 -8.51
C CYS A 157 -1.20 -20.29 -7.40
N GLY A 158 -1.59 -20.36 -6.12
CA GLY A 158 -0.68 -20.14 -4.99
C GLY A 158 0.51 -21.10 -4.97
N THR A 159 0.32 -22.37 -5.35
CA THR A 159 1.44 -23.34 -5.45
C THR A 159 2.40 -23.00 -6.58
N GLU A 160 1.88 -22.53 -7.72
CA GLU A 160 2.72 -22.06 -8.83
C GLU A 160 3.52 -20.82 -8.43
N PHE A 161 2.87 -19.89 -7.74
CA PHE A 161 3.50 -18.68 -7.22
C PHE A 161 4.63 -19.00 -6.25
N PHE A 162 4.38 -19.88 -5.28
CA PHE A 162 5.39 -20.33 -4.33
C PHE A 162 6.58 -20.98 -5.02
N LYS A 163 6.35 -21.83 -6.02
CA LYS A 163 7.44 -22.47 -6.79
C LYS A 163 8.33 -21.45 -7.51
N LYS A 164 7.78 -20.32 -7.92
CA LYS A 164 8.52 -19.30 -8.67
C LYS A 164 9.21 -18.28 -7.77
N HIS A 165 8.50 -17.80 -6.74
CA HIS A 165 8.94 -16.69 -5.90
C HIS A 165 9.38 -17.10 -4.49
N GLY A 166 9.09 -18.34 -4.06
CA GLY A 166 9.35 -18.80 -2.69
C GLY A 166 8.54 -18.06 -1.63
N LYS A 167 7.37 -17.53 -2.00
CA LYS A 167 6.51 -16.70 -1.16
C LYS A 167 5.09 -17.24 -1.13
N ASP A 168 4.43 -17.04 0.01
CA ASP A 168 3.02 -17.40 0.17
C ASP A 168 2.11 -16.42 -0.56
N PHE A 169 1.06 -16.98 -1.18
CA PHE A 169 0.08 -16.25 -1.97
C PHE A 169 -1.32 -16.65 -1.52
N LYS A 170 -1.97 -15.77 -0.76
CA LYS A 170 -3.29 -16.05 -0.17
C LYS A 170 -4.39 -15.41 -1.01
N ILE A 171 -5.32 -16.22 -1.48
CA ILE A 171 -6.50 -15.75 -2.22
C ILE A 171 -7.60 -15.39 -1.22
N VAL A 172 -8.18 -14.20 -1.34
CA VAL A 172 -9.22 -13.67 -0.45
C VAL A 172 -10.42 -13.23 -1.27
N VAL A 173 -11.63 -13.62 -0.85
CA VAL A 173 -12.83 -13.59 -1.71
C VAL A 173 -13.76 -12.41 -1.44
N ASN A 174 -13.67 -11.80 -0.26
CA ASN A 174 -14.50 -10.65 0.11
C ASN A 174 -13.74 -9.71 1.04
N TYR A 175 -14.19 -8.45 1.07
CA TYR A 175 -13.59 -7.41 1.90
C TYR A 175 -13.57 -7.75 3.40
N PRO A 176 -14.66 -8.24 4.03
CA PRO A 176 -14.65 -8.56 5.46
C PRO A 176 -13.58 -9.57 5.86
N GLN A 177 -13.35 -10.61 5.05
CA GLN A 177 -12.26 -11.56 5.29
C GLN A 177 -10.88 -10.91 5.18
N LEU A 178 -10.69 -10.01 4.22
CA LEU A 178 -9.43 -9.29 4.08
C LEU A 178 -9.21 -8.36 5.27
N GLU A 179 -10.24 -7.63 5.67
CA GLU A 179 -10.23 -6.72 6.82
C GLU A 179 -9.85 -7.46 8.09
N THR A 180 -10.52 -8.57 8.45
CA THR A 180 -10.16 -9.37 9.62
C THR A 180 -8.71 -9.85 9.58
N LEU A 181 -8.21 -10.30 8.43
CA LEU A 181 -6.81 -10.75 8.29
C LEU A 181 -5.81 -9.62 8.47
N LEU A 182 -6.14 -8.41 8.04
CA LEU A 182 -5.31 -7.23 8.22
C LEU A 182 -5.41 -6.72 9.67
N GLU A 183 -6.59 -6.78 10.28
CA GLU A 183 -6.79 -6.44 11.69
C GLU A 183 -5.97 -7.36 12.59
N GLU A 184 -6.07 -8.68 12.42
CA GLU A 184 -5.27 -9.64 13.18
C GLU A 184 -3.76 -9.44 12.98
N LYS A 185 -3.33 -9.16 11.75
CA LYS A 185 -1.91 -8.97 11.42
C LYS A 185 -1.33 -7.67 11.99
N TYR A 186 -2.15 -6.62 12.09
CA TYR A 186 -1.72 -5.29 12.50
C TYR A 186 -2.43 -4.81 13.78
N ILE A 187 -2.90 -5.74 14.61
CA ILE A 187 -3.71 -5.46 15.80
C ILE A 187 -3.02 -4.45 16.71
N ASP A 188 -1.73 -4.66 17.00
CA ASP A 188 -0.95 -3.76 17.86
C ASP A 188 -0.86 -2.34 17.29
N LEU A 189 -0.78 -2.20 15.96
CA LEU A 189 -0.75 -0.88 15.32
C LEU A 189 -2.13 -0.21 15.34
N ILE A 190 -3.18 -1.00 15.16
CA ILE A 190 -4.57 -0.52 15.10
C ILE A 190 -5.05 -0.12 16.49
N GLU A 191 -4.83 -0.95 17.51
CA GLU A 191 -5.22 -0.68 18.89
C GLU A 191 -4.51 0.57 19.43
N ASN A 192 -3.23 0.75 19.08
CA ASN A 192 -2.41 1.85 19.57
C ASN A 192 -2.37 3.05 18.60
N ILE A 193 -3.34 3.16 17.68
CA ILE A 193 -3.32 4.21 16.66
C ILE A 193 -3.35 5.63 17.22
N SER A 194 -3.99 5.82 18.38
CA SER A 194 -4.05 7.11 19.07
C SER A 194 -2.65 7.56 19.50
N ILE A 195 -1.82 6.62 19.98
CA ILE A 195 -0.42 6.81 20.32
C ILE A 195 0.41 7.08 19.06
N PHE A 196 0.25 6.28 18.00
CA PHE A 196 0.96 6.52 16.73
C PHE A 196 0.63 7.88 16.09
N LYS A 197 -0.60 8.38 16.26
CA LYS A 197 -0.96 9.74 15.84
C LYS A 197 -0.26 10.79 16.69
N PHE A 198 -0.20 10.60 18.00
CA PHE A 198 0.49 11.49 18.92
C PHE A 198 2.00 11.58 18.63
N ILE A 199 2.67 10.44 18.40
CA ILE A 199 4.12 10.39 18.09
C ILE A 199 4.47 11.21 16.83
N LYS A 200 3.55 11.30 15.87
CA LYS A 200 3.76 12.06 14.62
C LYS A 200 3.44 13.54 14.74
N ASP A 201 2.79 13.96 15.83
CA ASP A 201 2.47 15.36 16.10
C ASP A 201 3.74 16.16 16.38
N ASP A 202 3.70 17.45 16.09
CA ASP A 202 4.83 18.36 16.30
C ASP A 202 5.14 18.50 17.79
N TYR A 203 4.13 18.37 18.67
CA TYR A 203 4.33 18.38 20.11
C TYR A 203 5.30 17.26 20.59
N PHE A 204 5.15 16.04 20.05
CA PHE A 204 6.04 14.94 20.42
C PHE A 204 7.45 15.14 19.84
N LYS A 205 7.56 15.62 18.60
CA LYS A 205 8.86 15.94 17.98
C LYS A 205 9.61 17.02 18.75
N ASP A 206 8.92 18.08 19.13
CA ASP A 206 9.49 19.18 19.92
C ASP A 206 9.97 18.68 21.28
N TYR A 207 9.22 17.76 21.91
CA TYR A 207 9.64 17.11 23.15
C TYR A 207 10.93 16.31 22.94
N VAL A 208 10.98 15.42 21.93
CA VAL A 208 12.18 14.61 21.66
C VAL A 208 13.38 15.50 21.35
N GLU A 209 13.22 16.54 20.52
CA GLU A 209 14.30 17.46 20.16
C GLU A 209 14.84 18.18 21.39
N LYS A 210 13.96 18.76 22.20
CA LYS A 210 14.33 19.50 23.41
C LYS A 210 14.96 18.59 24.45
N SER A 211 14.33 17.47 24.76
CA SER A 211 14.83 16.50 25.72
C SER A 211 16.19 15.95 25.31
N THR A 212 16.41 15.67 24.02
CA THR A 212 17.73 15.26 23.49
C THR A 212 18.76 16.38 23.69
N LYS A 213 18.41 17.62 23.40
CA LYS A 213 19.32 18.78 23.50
C LYS A 213 19.71 19.11 24.94
N ASP A 214 18.84 18.82 25.89
CA ASP A 214 19.07 19.02 27.32
C ASP A 214 19.97 17.93 27.95
N GLN A 215 20.20 16.81 27.24
CA GLN A 215 21.13 15.76 27.67
C GLN A 215 22.62 16.13 27.45
N ARG A 216 23.50 15.44 28.18
CA ARG A 216 24.95 15.48 27.99
C ARG A 216 25.43 14.10 27.59
N LEU A 217 26.43 14.06 26.71
CA LEU A 217 26.94 12.81 26.16
C LEU A 217 28.34 12.56 26.69
N ASN A 218 28.47 11.46 27.43
CA ASN A 218 29.71 11.09 28.08
C ASN A 218 30.47 10.11 27.21
N GLU A 219 31.75 10.40 26.92
CA GLU A 219 32.59 9.53 26.10
C GLU A 219 33.93 9.25 26.76
N ILE A 220 34.45 8.03 26.57
CA ILE A 220 35.81 7.69 26.98
C ILE A 220 36.75 7.92 25.80
N ASN A 221 37.47 9.03 25.82
CA ASN A 221 38.53 9.35 24.86
C ASN A 221 39.90 9.21 25.51
N SER A 222 40.72 8.32 24.97
CA SER A 222 42.11 8.10 25.43
C SER A 222 42.22 7.82 26.94
N GLY A 223 41.23 7.15 27.52
CA GLY A 223 41.19 6.81 28.95
C GLY A 223 40.66 7.92 29.87
N ASN A 224 40.27 9.08 29.32
CA ASN A 224 39.61 10.16 30.06
C ASN A 224 38.12 10.22 29.72
N PHE A 225 37.32 10.56 30.73
CA PHE A 225 35.89 10.78 30.59
C PHE A 225 35.65 12.23 30.17
N GLU A 226 35.05 12.44 29.00
CA GLU A 226 34.73 13.76 28.46
C GLU A 226 33.22 13.90 28.30
N ASP A 227 32.67 14.98 28.85
CA ASP A 227 31.25 15.32 28.75
C ASP A 227 31.05 16.35 27.64
N TYR A 228 30.36 15.97 26.58
CA TYR A 228 30.05 16.83 25.44
C TYR A 228 28.64 17.40 25.54
N LYS A 229 28.50 18.68 25.18
CA LYS A 229 27.18 19.32 25.06
C LYS A 229 26.61 19.10 23.66
N ILE A 230 25.33 18.73 23.59
CA ILE A 230 24.60 18.67 22.32
C ILE A 230 24.20 20.09 21.91
N THR A 231 24.59 20.49 20.70
CA THR A 231 24.36 21.84 20.15
C THR A 231 23.23 21.87 19.13
N ASP A 232 23.07 20.78 18.38
CA ASP A 232 22.09 20.65 17.30
C ASP A 232 21.54 19.23 17.26
N VAL A 233 20.27 19.10 16.87
CA VAL A 233 19.50 17.86 16.87
C VAL A 233 18.68 17.79 15.58
N GLU A 234 18.84 16.70 14.84
CA GLU A 234 18.09 16.40 13.61
C GLU A 234 17.43 15.02 13.77
N ILE A 235 16.10 14.98 13.88
CA ILE A 235 15.35 13.73 13.98
C ILE A 235 15.31 13.06 12.60
N LYS A 236 15.92 11.87 12.47
CA LYS A 236 15.92 11.09 11.23
C LYS A 236 14.69 10.21 11.12
N ASP A 237 14.31 9.58 12.23
CA ASP A 237 13.10 8.80 12.35
C ASP A 237 12.50 8.99 13.74
N ILE A 238 11.29 9.55 13.81
CA ILE A 238 10.64 9.84 15.10
C ILE A 238 10.15 8.56 15.80
N CYS A 239 9.93 7.49 15.04
CA CYS A 239 9.45 6.21 15.54
C CYS A 239 10.20 5.11 14.78
N HIS A 240 11.50 5.00 15.12
CA HIS A 240 12.38 3.96 14.62
C HIS A 240 11.93 2.59 15.13
N ASP A 241 11.53 2.53 16.40
CA ASP A 241 10.94 1.34 17.02
C ASP A 241 9.84 1.72 18.03
N PHE A 242 8.95 0.78 18.32
CA PHE A 242 7.82 0.94 19.22
C PHE A 242 7.54 -0.36 19.98
N GLU A 243 7.47 -0.25 21.30
CA GLU A 243 7.16 -1.38 22.18
C GLU A 243 6.08 -0.98 23.18
N LYS A 244 5.04 -1.81 23.30
CA LYS A 244 4.10 -1.72 24.42
C LYS A 244 4.69 -2.53 25.58
N ILE A 245 4.91 -1.87 26.72
CA ILE A 245 5.47 -2.53 27.91
C ILE A 245 4.31 -3.23 28.64
N ASP A 246 4.32 -4.56 28.60
CA ASP A 246 3.36 -5.36 29.34
C ASP A 246 3.55 -5.18 30.86
N LYS A 247 2.43 -4.92 31.53
CA LYS A 247 2.26 -4.61 32.96
C LYS A 247 3.34 -5.19 33.88
N LEU A 248 4.23 -4.34 34.38
CA LEU A 248 5.03 -4.60 35.58
C LEU A 248 4.21 -4.18 36.81
N ARG A 249 3.36 -5.10 37.30
CA ARG A 249 2.70 -5.13 38.63
C ARG A 249 2.25 -3.80 39.29
N GLU A 250 0.96 -3.77 39.64
CA GLU A 250 0.25 -2.85 40.57
C GLU A 250 -0.31 -1.53 40.00
N GLU A 251 0.12 -1.06 38.83
CA GLU A 251 -0.51 0.10 38.17
C GLU A 251 -1.27 -0.34 36.91
N GLU A 252 -2.53 0.06 36.79
CA GLU A 252 -3.43 -0.30 35.68
C GLU A 252 -3.14 0.46 34.38
N MET A 253 -1.98 1.12 34.26
CA MET A 253 -1.65 1.98 33.13
C MET A 253 -0.79 1.23 32.11
N ASP A 254 -1.21 1.29 30.85
CA ASP A 254 -0.39 0.82 29.73
C ASP A 254 0.73 1.82 29.45
N LEU A 255 1.96 1.32 29.33
CA LEU A 255 3.14 2.11 29.01
C LEU A 255 3.65 1.79 27.61
N TYR A 256 4.17 2.81 26.93
CA TYR A 256 4.65 2.74 25.57
C TYR A 256 6.07 3.28 25.50
N LYS A 257 6.99 2.48 24.97
CA LYS A 257 8.37 2.86 24.68
C LYS A 257 8.47 3.23 23.20
N ILE A 258 8.89 4.45 22.92
CA ILE A 258 9.11 4.96 21.57
C ILE A 258 10.60 5.22 21.40
N ILE A 259 11.20 4.58 20.40
CA ILE A 259 12.62 4.79 20.08
C ILE A 259 12.70 5.66 18.83
N SER A 260 13.33 6.82 18.96
CA SER A 260 13.61 7.75 17.86
C SER A 260 15.08 7.67 17.45
N LEU A 261 15.34 7.63 16.15
CA LEU A 261 16.69 7.75 15.60
C LEU A 261 17.01 9.23 15.39
N VAL A 262 18.01 9.73 16.11
CA VAL A 262 18.33 11.15 16.15
C VAL A 262 19.80 11.36 15.79
N LYS A 263 20.04 12.33 14.92
CA LYS A 263 21.39 12.79 14.59
C LYS A 263 21.70 14.05 15.38
N ILE A 264 22.77 14.01 16.16
CA ILE A 264 23.21 15.10 17.03
C ILE A 264 24.53 15.71 16.56
N THR A 265 24.75 16.98 16.89
CA THR A 265 26.05 17.64 16.77
C THR A 265 26.54 18.07 18.14
N LEU A 266 27.73 17.62 18.52
CA LEU A 266 28.39 17.98 19.76
C LEU A 266 29.12 19.33 19.63
N ASP A 267 29.42 19.97 20.76
CA ASP A 267 30.14 21.25 20.83
C ASP A 267 31.59 21.18 20.30
N ASN A 268 32.20 19.99 20.26
CA ASN A 268 33.45 19.73 19.56
C ASN A 268 33.31 19.62 18.02
N GLY A 269 32.09 19.73 17.49
CA GLY A 269 31.77 19.63 16.07
C GLY A 269 31.52 18.21 15.54
N GLN A 270 31.68 17.18 16.37
CA GLN A 270 31.43 15.79 16.00
C GLN A 270 29.93 15.55 15.81
N LYS A 271 29.60 14.72 14.81
CA LYS A 271 28.21 14.30 14.53
C LYS A 271 28.05 12.83 14.82
N LYS A 272 26.95 12.47 15.49
CA LYS A 272 26.62 11.09 15.83
C LYS A 272 25.14 10.80 15.58
N GLU A 273 24.83 9.55 15.33
CA GLU A 273 23.47 9.03 15.35
C GLU A 273 23.30 8.23 16.63
N ILE A 274 22.24 8.52 17.37
CA ILE A 274 21.91 7.91 18.66
C ILE A 274 20.43 7.51 18.67
N LEU A 275 20.09 6.62 19.59
CA LEU A 275 18.70 6.25 19.85
C LEU A 275 18.21 7.04 21.07
N ALA A 276 17.13 7.79 20.90
CA ALA A 276 16.44 8.49 21.97
C ALA A 276 15.17 7.71 22.31
N THR A 277 15.09 7.20 23.53
CA THR A 277 13.97 6.44 24.05
C THR A 277 13.06 7.38 24.84
N THR A 278 11.79 7.44 24.48
CA THR A 278 10.75 8.15 25.23
C THR A 278 9.71 7.17 25.73
N THR A 279 9.41 7.19 27.03
CA THR A 279 8.34 6.40 27.62
C THR A 279 7.14 7.29 27.88
N ILE A 280 5.97 6.87 27.42
CA ILE A 280 4.69 7.56 27.67
C ILE A 280 3.65 6.59 28.22
N ASP A 281 2.62 7.13 28.88
CA ASP A 281 1.44 6.36 29.26
C ASP A 281 0.33 6.42 28.19
N GLU A 282 -0.78 5.71 28.43
CA GLU A 282 -1.99 5.72 27.59
C GLU A 282 -2.65 7.10 27.45
N ASP A 283 -2.46 7.98 28.43
CA ASP A 283 -2.90 9.38 28.42
C ASP A 283 -1.92 10.31 27.70
N ARG A 284 -0.83 9.76 27.14
CA ARG A 284 0.24 10.44 26.39
C ARG A 284 1.06 11.39 27.25
N GLN A 285 1.13 11.14 28.55
CA GLN A 285 2.03 11.85 29.45
C GLN A 285 3.43 11.26 29.31
N PHE A 286 4.43 12.13 29.27
CA PHE A 286 5.83 11.71 29.26
C PHE A 286 6.23 11.23 30.64
N ILE A 287 6.62 9.95 30.73
CA ILE A 287 7.04 9.29 31.97
C ILE A 287 8.55 9.35 32.11
N ASP A 288 9.28 9.06 31.02
CA ASP A 288 10.73 8.98 31.03
C ASP A 288 11.35 9.30 29.66
N PHE A 289 12.63 9.69 29.67
CA PHE A 289 13.42 9.97 28.49
C PHE A 289 14.88 9.61 28.70
N GLU A 290 15.41 8.75 27.81
CA GLU A 290 16.79 8.27 27.87
C GLU A 290 17.45 8.34 26.48
N ILE A 291 18.78 8.49 26.45
CA ILE A 291 19.57 8.34 25.23
C ILE A 291 20.48 7.11 25.35
N GLU A 292 20.39 6.20 24.40
CA GLU A 292 21.25 5.02 24.32
C GLU A 292 22.47 5.35 23.43
N GLN A 293 23.67 5.03 23.96
CA GLN A 293 24.98 5.29 23.34
C GLN A 293 25.51 4.10 22.55
#